data_AF-A0A293MP77-F1
#
_entry.id   AF-A0A293MP77-F1
#
_cell.length_a   1.000
_cell.length_b   1.000
_cell.length_c   1.000
_cell.angle_alpha   90.00
_cell.angle_beta   90.00
_cell.angle_gamma   90.00
#
_symmetry.space_group_name_H-M   'P 1'
#
loop_
_entity.id
_entity.type
_entity.pdbx_description
1 polymer ?
#
loop_
_entity_poly.entity_id
_entity_poly.type
_entity_poly.pdbx_seq_one_letter_code
_entity_poly.pdbx_strand_id
1 'polypeptide(L)'
;MTIGRSGAAATLVGANIYVSGGFNSNQCLNSVETFHTSTAQWTRVRRMKFRRGSHISYAWRGRLVVMGGFNGVKTLRHSEIYDQEDDEWKDFHPTSVAKAHHAAVVSRKVLNYLDTSFNLDKLVRRKYCTLHIKIIA
;
A
#
# COMPACT_ATOMS: atom_id res chain seq x y z
N MET A 1 6.65 2.72 -12.81
CA MET A 1 7.02 1.82 -11.70
C MET A 1 8.28 1.08 -12.09
N THR A 2 9.26 0.98 -11.20
CA THR A 2 10.63 0.56 -11.56
C THR A 2 11.04 -0.81 -11.01
N ILE A 3 10.23 -1.41 -10.13
CA ILE A 3 10.51 -2.72 -9.51
C ILE A 3 9.25 -3.59 -9.60
N GLY A 4 9.37 -4.75 -10.24
CA GLY A 4 8.34 -5.80 -10.21
C GLY A 4 8.17 -6.32 -8.77
N ARG A 5 6.94 -6.22 -8.25
CA ARG A 5 6.62 -6.59 -6.86
C ARG A 5 5.24 -7.23 -6.75
N SER A 6 5.10 -8.19 -5.83
CA SER A 6 3.81 -8.76 -5.40
C SER A 6 3.56 -8.45 -3.93
N GLY A 7 2.31 -8.52 -3.47
CA GLY A 7 1.97 -8.28 -2.06
C GLY A 7 2.34 -6.89 -1.52
N ALA A 8 2.53 -5.91 -2.42
CA ALA A 8 2.72 -4.51 -2.07
C ALA A 8 1.38 -3.85 -1.72
N ALA A 9 1.43 -2.76 -0.97
CA ALA A 9 0.25 -1.99 -0.61
C ALA A 9 0.25 -0.64 -1.34
N ALA A 10 -0.91 -0.26 -1.89
CA ALA A 10 -1.10 0.99 -2.61
C ALA A 10 -2.07 1.92 -1.86
N THR A 11 -1.74 3.21 -1.78
CA THR A 11 -2.55 4.20 -1.05
C THR A 11 -2.49 5.56 -1.72
N LEU A 12 -3.66 6.17 -1.93
CA LEU A 12 -3.78 7.56 -2.35
C LEU A 12 -3.61 8.48 -1.13
N VAL A 13 -2.63 9.39 -1.19
CA VAL A 13 -2.39 10.41 -0.17
C VAL A 13 -2.32 11.76 -0.88
N GLY A 14 -3.30 12.63 -0.58
CA GLY A 14 -3.49 13.86 -1.37
C GLY A 14 -3.75 13.53 -2.84
N ALA A 15 -2.89 14.04 -3.72
CA ALA A 15 -2.93 13.79 -5.16
C ALA A 15 -1.92 12.73 -5.63
N ASN A 16 -1.20 12.06 -4.72
CA ASN A 16 -0.13 11.13 -5.07
C ASN A 16 -0.50 9.70 -4.67
N ILE A 17 -0.16 8.72 -5.52
CA ILE A 17 -0.38 7.30 -5.23
C ILE A 17 0.93 6.69 -4.75
N TYR A 18 0.97 6.23 -3.51
CA TYR A 18 2.11 5.56 -2.93
C TYR A 18 1.98 4.05 -3.05
N VAL A 19 3.03 3.38 -3.49
CA VAL A 19 3.17 1.92 -3.50
C VAL A 19 4.32 1.54 -2.58
N SER A 20 4.01 0.84 -1.49
CA SER A 20 4.96 0.50 -0.43
C SER A 20 5.20 -1.00 -0.34
N GLY A 21 6.46 -1.37 -0.09
CA GLY A 21 6.84 -2.74 0.27
C GLY A 21 6.53 -3.77 -0.80
N GLY A 22 6.10 -4.96 -0.37
CA GLY A 22 5.89 -6.13 -1.20
C GLY A 22 7.09 -7.05 -1.27
N PHE A 23 7.08 -7.98 -2.21
CA PHE A 23 8.06 -9.02 -2.42
C PHE A 23 8.52 -8.99 -3.87
N ASN A 24 9.83 -8.93 -4.10
CA ASN A 24 10.40 -9.20 -5.43
C ASN A 24 10.80 -10.69 -5.52
N SER A 25 11.50 -11.12 -6.56
CA SER A 25 11.91 -12.54 -6.70
C SER A 25 12.74 -13.10 -5.55
N ASN A 26 13.34 -12.26 -4.71
CA ASN A 26 14.35 -12.67 -3.73
C ASN A 26 13.98 -12.35 -2.28
N GLN A 27 13.31 -11.22 -2.03
CA GLN A 27 13.13 -10.70 -0.67
C GLN A 27 11.96 -9.72 -0.52
N CYS A 28 11.53 -9.55 0.73
CA CYS A 28 10.64 -8.46 1.10
C CYS A 28 11.34 -7.11 0.89
N LEU A 29 10.56 -6.14 0.39
CA LEU A 29 11.00 -4.80 0.06
C LEU A 29 10.64 -3.84 1.19
N ASN A 30 11.51 -2.84 1.40
CA ASN A 30 11.17 -1.63 2.15
C ASN A 30 11.10 -0.39 1.24
N SER A 31 11.25 -0.57 -0.07
CA SER A 31 11.18 0.52 -1.04
C SER A 31 9.74 1.01 -1.18
N VAL A 32 9.61 2.32 -1.37
CA VAL A 32 8.34 2.99 -1.61
C VAL A 32 8.49 3.85 -2.86
N GLU A 33 7.54 3.72 -3.77
CA GLU A 33 7.45 4.50 -4.99
C GLU A 33 6.18 5.36 -4.92
N THR A 34 6.25 6.59 -5.39
CA THR A 34 5.09 7.48 -5.47
C THR A 34 4.84 7.85 -6.93
N PHE A 35 3.58 7.83 -7.31
CA PHE A 35 3.11 8.29 -8.61
C PHE A 35 2.49 9.66 -8.44
N HIS A 36 3.13 10.65 -9.05
CA HIS A 36 2.63 12.02 -9.10
C HIS A 36 1.60 12.13 -10.21
N THR A 37 0.33 12.30 -9.85
CA THR A 37 -0.76 12.39 -10.85
C THR A 37 -0.67 13.64 -11.72
N SER A 38 -0.04 14.71 -11.23
CA SER A 38 0.15 15.96 -11.98
C SER A 38 1.17 15.85 -13.11
N THR A 39 2.21 15.06 -12.93
CA THR A 39 3.30 14.89 -13.91
C THR A 39 3.25 13.53 -14.62
N ALA A 40 2.37 12.63 -14.17
CA ALA A 40 2.30 11.24 -14.58
C ALA A 40 3.65 10.50 -14.44
N GLN A 41 4.46 10.88 -13.45
CA GLN A 41 5.79 10.29 -13.22
C GLN A 41 5.84 9.49 -11.93
N TRP A 42 6.66 8.44 -11.96
CA TRP A 42 7.02 7.66 -10.78
C TRP A 42 8.34 8.16 -10.20
N THR A 43 8.37 8.40 -8.90
CA THR A 43 9.57 8.74 -8.15
C THR A 43 9.73 7.78 -6.97
N ARG A 44 10.97 7.64 -6.49
CA ARG A 44 11.25 6.91 -5.25
C ARG A 44 11.29 7.89 -4.09
N VAL A 45 10.70 7.50 -2.99
CA VAL A 45 10.78 8.22 -1.71
C VAL A 45 11.65 7.43 -0.73
N ARG A 46 11.88 7.99 0.46
CA ARG A 46 12.60 7.31 1.53
C ARG A 46 12.04 5.91 1.74
N ARG A 47 12.94 4.95 1.87
CA ARG A 47 12.64 3.56 2.21
C ARG A 47 12.14 3.46 3.66
N MET A 48 11.16 2.59 3.90
CA MET A 48 10.68 2.26 5.25
C MET A 48 11.82 1.68 6.10
N LYS A 49 11.72 1.78 7.43
CA LYS A 49 12.71 1.18 8.34
C LYS A 49 12.70 -0.34 8.25
N PHE A 50 11.50 -0.93 8.11
CA PHE A 50 11.33 -2.37 8.02
C PHE A 50 10.86 -2.81 6.63
N ARG A 51 11.46 -3.88 6.13
CA ARG A 51 10.95 -4.61 4.95
C ARG A 51 9.61 -5.21 5.31
N ARG A 52 8.63 -5.09 4.43
CA ARG A 52 7.29 -5.64 4.67
C ARG A 52 6.62 -6.01 3.35
N GLY A 53 6.05 -7.20 3.31
CA GLY A 53 5.05 -7.62 2.33
C GLY A 53 3.75 -7.98 3.03
N SER A 54 2.64 -7.96 2.29
CA SER A 54 1.29 -8.27 2.79
C SER A 54 0.90 -7.42 4.02
N HIS A 55 1.36 -6.18 4.08
CA HIS A 55 1.01 -5.21 5.11
C HIS A 55 -0.22 -4.39 4.71
N ILE A 56 -0.75 -3.64 5.67
CA ILE A 56 -1.81 -2.66 5.42
C ILE A 56 -1.16 -1.29 5.23
N SER A 57 -1.67 -0.51 4.27
CA SER A 57 -1.34 0.91 4.16
C SER A 57 -2.60 1.76 4.01
N TYR A 58 -2.58 2.96 4.57
CA TYR A 58 -3.70 3.91 4.50
C TYR A 58 -3.25 5.35 4.72
N ALA A 59 -4.08 6.30 4.31
CA ALA A 59 -3.83 7.71 4.52
C ALA A 59 -4.32 8.15 5.90
N TRP A 60 -3.49 8.88 6.64
CA TRP A 60 -3.86 9.48 7.92
C TRP A 60 -3.30 10.90 7.99
N ARG A 61 -4.18 11.89 8.14
CA ARG A 61 -3.81 13.33 8.20
C ARG A 61 -2.84 13.75 7.07
N GLY A 62 -3.13 13.35 5.84
CA GLY A 62 -2.30 13.69 4.67
C GLY A 62 -0.97 12.95 4.57
N ARG A 63 -0.77 11.90 5.38
CA ARG A 63 0.47 11.11 5.43
C ARG A 63 0.19 9.64 5.17
N LEU A 64 1.19 8.93 4.65
CA LEU A 64 1.10 7.49 4.41
C LEU A 64 1.42 6.75 5.70
N VAL A 65 0.52 5.88 6.16
CA VAL A 65 0.76 4.96 7.28
C VAL A 65 0.86 3.54 6.74
N VAL A 66 1.82 2.77 7.26
CA VAL A 66 1.98 1.34 7.00
C VAL A 66 1.95 0.57 8.32
N MET A 67 1.25 -0.56 8.36
CA MET A 67 1.08 -1.36 9.58
C MET A 67 1.26 -2.84 9.32
N GLY A 68 2.02 -3.50 10.19
CA GLY A 68 2.19 -4.95 10.19
C GLY A 68 2.85 -5.51 8.92
N GLY A 69 2.41 -6.70 8.50
CA GLY A 69 2.99 -7.45 7.38
C GLY A 69 4.09 -8.42 7.80
N PHE A 70 4.77 -8.99 6.81
CA PHE A 70 5.82 -10.00 6.99
C PHE A 70 7.13 -9.50 6.38
N ASN A 71 8.25 -9.64 7.08
CA ASN A 71 9.55 -9.11 6.63
C ASN A 71 10.46 -10.15 5.93
N GLY A 72 9.98 -11.37 5.71
CA GLY A 72 10.77 -12.51 5.22
C GLY A 72 11.18 -13.50 6.31
N VAL A 73 11.12 -13.08 7.59
CA VAL A 73 11.50 -13.91 8.74
C VAL A 73 10.35 -14.01 9.75
N LYS A 74 9.71 -12.88 10.07
CA LYS A 74 8.65 -12.79 11.06
C LYS A 74 7.57 -11.77 10.69
N THR A 75 6.41 -11.95 11.28
CA THR A 75 5.34 -10.96 11.25
C THR A 75 5.74 -9.73 12.06
N LEU A 76 5.51 -8.55 11.49
CA LEU A 76 5.79 -7.26 12.12
C LEU A 76 4.59 -6.82 12.96
N ARG A 77 4.88 -6.25 14.14
CA ARG A 77 3.92 -5.50 14.95
C ARG A 77 4.10 -3.99 14.83
N HIS A 78 5.16 -3.57 14.14
CA HIS A 78 5.51 -2.17 13.96
C HIS A 78 4.63 -1.50 12.91
N SER A 79 4.29 -0.26 13.21
CA SER A 79 3.61 0.65 12.31
C SER A 79 4.48 1.88 12.12
N GLU A 80 4.52 2.40 10.90
CA GLU A 80 5.34 3.55 10.53
C GLU A 80 4.49 4.55 9.76
N ILE A 81 4.80 5.84 9.91
CA ILE A 81 4.17 6.93 9.17
C ILE A 81 5.24 7.69 8.39
N TYR A 82 4.94 8.00 7.13
CA TYR A 82 5.81 8.74 6.24
C TYR A 82 5.46 10.23 6.24
N ASP A 83 6.48 11.05 6.46
CA ASP A 83 6.43 12.50 6.37
C ASP A 83 6.96 12.93 5.00
N GLN A 84 6.09 13.48 4.15
CA GLN A 84 6.48 13.89 2.80
C GLN A 84 7.35 15.16 2.81
N GLU A 85 7.21 16.02 3.82
CA GLU A 85 7.97 17.27 3.92
C GLU A 85 9.44 16.98 4.25
N ASP A 86 9.68 16.06 5.18
CA ASP A 86 11.02 15.67 5.61
C ASP A 86 11.62 14.52 4.77
N ASP A 87 10.82 13.83 3.94
CA ASP A 87 11.16 12.54 3.32
C ASP A 87 11.67 11.52 4.36
N GLU A 88 10.90 11.33 5.44
CA GLU A 88 11.29 10.48 6.57
C GLU A 88 10.18 9.58 7.09
N TRP A 89 10.58 8.46 7.69
CA TRP A 89 9.68 7.52 8.36
C TRP A 89 9.81 7.62 9.87
N LYS A 90 8.69 7.81 10.55
CA LYS A 90 8.59 7.91 12.01
C LYS A 90 7.77 6.73 12.55
N ASP A 91 8.03 6.32 13.80
CA ASP A 91 7.25 5.25 14.41
C ASP A 91 5.83 5.74 14.67
N PHE A 92 4.85 4.91 14.35
CA PHE A 92 3.45 5.26 14.48
C PHE A 92 2.77 4.34 15.48
N HIS A 93 2.30 4.91 16.58
CA HIS A 93 1.49 4.20 17.57
C HIS A 93 0.09 4.80 17.54
N PRO A 94 -0.91 4.12 16.94
CA PRO A 94 -2.27 4.61 17.00
C PRO A 94 -2.72 4.59 18.46
N THR A 95 -2.86 5.77 19.08
CA THR A 95 -3.50 5.88 20.39
C THR A 95 -4.93 5.36 20.26
N SER A 96 -5.26 4.37 21.10
CA SER A 96 -6.52 3.63 21.23
C SER A 96 -7.72 4.12 20.42
N VAL A 97 -8.19 3.25 19.52
CA VAL A 97 -9.62 3.10 19.14
C VAL A 97 -10.25 4.30 18.41
N ALA A 98 -9.69 4.70 17.26
CA ALA A 98 -10.44 5.41 16.24
C ALA A 98 -10.29 4.72 14.87
N LYS A 99 -11.05 3.62 14.72
CA LYS A 99 -11.60 3.14 13.44
C LYS A 99 -10.58 2.60 12.41
N ALA A 100 -9.98 1.46 12.74
CA ALA A 100 -9.41 0.51 11.77
C ALA A 100 -10.43 -0.05 10.74
N HIS A 101 -11.69 0.42 10.76
CA HIS A 101 -12.76 0.05 9.84
C HIS A 101 -12.87 0.93 8.59
N HIS A 102 -12.11 2.03 8.46
CA HIS A 102 -12.21 2.93 7.29
C HIS A 102 -11.06 2.80 6.26
N ALA A 103 -10.11 1.90 6.47
CA ALA A 103 -8.84 1.88 5.72
C ALA A 103 -8.84 1.01 4.45
N ALA A 104 -9.96 0.40 4.06
CA ALA A 104 -10.07 -0.37 2.82
C ALA A 104 -11.02 0.33 1.83
N VAL A 105 -10.71 1.56 1.43
CA VAL A 105 -11.30 2.15 0.23
C VAL A 105 -10.25 2.02 -0.88
N VAL A 106 -10.28 0.89 -1.58
CA VAL A 106 -9.78 0.85 -2.96
C VAL A 106 -10.68 1.79 -3.74
N SER A 107 -10.11 2.90 -4.22
CA SER A 107 -10.80 3.91 -5.02
C SER A 107 -11.57 3.24 -6.16
N ARG A 108 -12.92 3.25 -6.07
CA ARG A 108 -13.83 2.91 -7.18
C ARG A 108 -13.56 3.75 -8.43
N LYS A 109 -12.83 4.87 -8.33
CA LYS A 109 -12.47 5.71 -9.48
C LYS A 109 -11.31 5.18 -10.32
N VAL A 110 -10.51 4.24 -9.82
CA VAL A 110 -9.47 3.57 -10.63
C VAL A 110 -10.08 2.44 -11.49
N LEU A 111 -11.30 1.99 -11.18
CA LEU A 111 -12.00 0.94 -11.94
C LEU A 111 -12.69 1.42 -13.22
N ASN A 112 -12.80 2.73 -13.47
CA ASN A 112 -13.45 3.23 -14.68
C ASN A 112 -12.57 3.18 -15.94
N TYR A 113 -11.36 2.63 -15.85
CA TYR A 113 -10.49 2.41 -17.01
C TYR A 113 -10.36 0.94 -17.43
N LEU A 114 -11.08 0.01 -16.78
CA LEU A 114 -11.13 -1.39 -17.22
C LEU A 114 -12.58 -1.83 -17.33
N ASP A 115 -12.94 -2.08 -18.58
CA ASP A 115 -14.26 -2.30 -19.13
C ASP A 115 -15.01 -3.51 -18.51
N THR A 116 -16.33 -3.31 -18.42
CA THR A 116 -17.49 -4.21 -18.31
C THR A 116 -17.44 -5.57 -17.58
N SER A 117 -18.44 -5.71 -16.70
CA SER A 117 -19.03 -6.94 -16.15
C SER A 117 -18.32 -7.61 -14.97
N PHE A 118 -18.56 -7.11 -13.75
CA PHE A 118 -18.48 -8.00 -12.59
C PHE A 118 -19.55 -7.65 -11.55
N ASN A 119 -20.53 -8.55 -11.42
CA ASN A 119 -21.69 -8.42 -10.56
C ASN A 119 -21.26 -8.57 -9.08
N LEU A 120 -21.52 -7.53 -8.28
CA LEU A 120 -21.05 -7.36 -6.90
C LEU A 120 -21.71 -8.31 -5.87
N ASP A 121 -22.74 -9.06 -6.25
CA ASP A 121 -23.54 -9.84 -5.30
C ASP A 121 -22.92 -11.17 -4.84
N LYS A 122 -21.81 -11.62 -5.43
CA LYS A 122 -21.18 -12.92 -5.06
C LYS A 122 -20.02 -12.84 -4.05
N LEU A 123 -19.57 -11.66 -3.64
CA LEU A 123 -18.33 -11.50 -2.86
C LEU A 123 -18.52 -11.22 -1.35
N VAL A 124 -19.65 -11.60 -0.74
CA VAL A 124 -19.81 -11.52 0.73
C VAL A 124 -19.49 -12.86 1.41
N ARG A 125 -19.32 -13.96 0.68
CA ARG A 125 -19.32 -15.32 1.28
C ARG A 125 -18.05 -16.16 1.25
N ARG A 126 -16.88 -15.70 0.77
CA ARG A 126 -15.67 -16.55 0.87
C ARG A 126 -14.44 -15.81 1.42
N LYS A 127 -14.00 -16.35 2.55
CA LYS A 127 -12.76 -16.09 3.29
C LYS A 127 -11.54 -16.20 2.36
N TYR A 128 -10.58 -15.29 2.55
CA TYR A 128 -9.20 -15.31 2.05
C TYR A 128 -9.03 -15.53 0.53
N CYS A 129 -8.95 -14.44 -0.23
CA CYS A 129 -8.39 -14.50 -1.59
C CYS A 129 -7.21 -13.54 -1.71
N THR A 130 -6.01 -14.12 -1.71
CA THR A 130 -4.75 -13.48 -2.10
C THR A 130 -4.86 -13.07 -3.58
N LEU A 131 -4.86 -11.76 -3.85
CA LEU A 131 -4.96 -11.24 -5.21
C LEU A 131 -3.58 -11.34 -5.90
N HIS A 132 -3.43 -12.31 -6.81
CA HIS A 132 -2.28 -12.38 -7.70
C HIS A 132 -2.43 -11.33 -8.80
N ILE A 133 -1.72 -10.21 -8.66
CA ILE A 133 -1.60 -9.19 -9.71
C ILE A 133 -0.54 -9.70 -10.71
N LYS A 134 -0.97 -10.16 -11.89
CA LYS A 134 -0.12 -10.20 -13.09
C LYS A 134 -0.39 -8.94 -13.89
N ILE A 135 0.58 -8.03 -13.91
CA ILE A 135 0.60 -6.88 -14.83
C ILE A 135 1.18 -7.42 -16.15
N ILE A 136 0.36 -7.52 -17.19
CA ILE A 136 0.84 -7.67 -18.56
C ILE A 136 0.93 -6.25 -19.13
N ALA A 137 2.09 -5.96 -19.75
CA ALA A 137 2.44 -4.67 -20.34
C ALA A 137 1.53 -4.29 -21.51
#